data_AF-A0A929QJI9-F1
#
_entry.id   AF-A0A929QJI9-F1
#
_cell.length_a   1.000
_cell.length_b   1.000
_cell.length_c   1.000
_cell.angle_alpha   90.00
_cell.angle_beta   90.00
_cell.angle_gamma   90.00
#
_symmetry.space_group_name_H-M   'P 1'
#
loop_
_entity.id
_entity.type
_entity.pdbx_description
1 polymer ?
#
loop_
_entity_poly.entity_id
_entity_poly.type
_entity_poly.pdbx_seq_one_letter_code
_entity_poly.pdbx_strand_id
1 'polypeptide(L)'
;MHNLKTINVAHSPDADDIFMYAAVRFGWVSSKNLAFTSKALDIETLNEEALKGTYEATAISFALYPKICDEFALLRCAVSFGNGYGPKLIKLKGKQLKRNFKVALSGKNTTNALLFRIAYPETRIVYKNFLEIENAVLSGEVDAGVLIHESILNFSDQLCVEREIWDIWSELNGENLPLPLGGMALR
;
A
#
# COMPACT_ATOMS: atom_id res chain seq x y z
N MET A 1 9.20 -32.26 -24.04
CA MET A 1 8.85 -31.60 -22.77
C MET A 1 8.32 -30.21 -23.09
N HIS A 2 7.10 -29.86 -22.66
CA HIS A 2 6.63 -28.48 -22.82
C HIS A 2 7.45 -27.60 -21.87
N ASN A 3 8.15 -26.60 -22.40
CA ASN A 3 8.88 -25.65 -21.57
C ASN A 3 7.85 -24.74 -20.91
N LEU A 4 7.65 -24.87 -19.60
CA LEU A 4 6.73 -24.02 -18.86
C LEU A 4 7.32 -22.61 -18.75
N LYS A 5 6.51 -21.58 -19.02
CA LYS A 5 6.90 -20.20 -18.70
C LYS A 5 6.68 -19.97 -17.21
N THR A 6 7.75 -19.65 -16.49
CA THR A 6 7.66 -19.28 -15.07
C THR A 6 7.15 -17.86 -14.93
N ILE A 7 6.16 -17.67 -14.06
CA ILE A 7 5.64 -16.36 -13.64
C ILE A 7 5.99 -16.19 -12.16
N ASN A 8 6.85 -15.23 -11.86
CA ASN A 8 7.13 -14.85 -10.49
C ASN A 8 6.02 -13.93 -10.00
N VAL A 9 5.21 -14.40 -9.06
CA VAL A 9 4.11 -13.64 -8.44
C VAL A 9 4.63 -13.01 -7.16
N ALA A 10 4.93 -11.72 -7.22
CA ALA A 10 5.37 -10.92 -6.09
C ALA A 10 4.17 -10.22 -5.42
N HIS A 11 4.01 -10.39 -4.12
CA HIS A 11 2.87 -9.87 -3.36
C HIS A 11 3.30 -9.47 -1.95
N SER A 12 2.44 -8.79 -1.19
CA SER A 12 2.78 -8.43 0.19
C SER A 12 2.66 -9.62 1.14
N PRO A 13 3.34 -9.60 2.30
CA PRO A 13 3.15 -10.59 3.35
C PRO A 13 1.91 -10.31 4.21
N ASP A 14 1.01 -9.42 3.80
CA ASP A 14 -0.16 -9.04 4.59
C ASP A 14 -1.23 -10.13 4.51
N ALA A 15 -2.12 -10.16 5.50
CA ALA A 15 -3.10 -11.25 5.65
C ALA A 15 -4.01 -11.40 4.41
N ASP A 16 -4.41 -10.30 3.78
CA ASP A 16 -5.25 -10.29 2.58
C ASP A 16 -4.51 -10.85 1.35
N ASP A 17 -3.26 -10.45 1.13
CA ASP A 17 -2.44 -10.98 0.03
C ASP A 17 -2.05 -12.45 0.26
N ILE A 18 -1.68 -12.84 1.49
CA ILE A 18 -1.40 -14.24 1.81
C ILE A 18 -2.63 -15.12 1.53
N PHE A 19 -3.83 -14.65 1.91
CA PHE A 19 -5.06 -15.36 1.61
C PHE A 19 -5.27 -15.50 0.10
N MET A 20 -5.08 -14.42 -0.64
CA MET A 20 -5.26 -14.36 -2.09
C MET A 20 -4.30 -15.28 -2.87
N TYR A 21 -3.04 -15.36 -2.42
CA TYR A 21 -1.98 -16.12 -3.12
C TYR A 21 -1.67 -17.48 -2.49
N ALA A 22 -2.39 -17.91 -1.46
CA ALA A 22 -2.21 -19.23 -0.83
C ALA A 22 -2.26 -20.38 -1.85
N ALA A 23 -3.23 -20.36 -2.76
CA ALA A 23 -3.38 -21.39 -3.78
C ALA A 23 -2.15 -21.48 -4.71
N VAL A 24 -1.53 -20.34 -5.04
CA VAL A 24 -0.29 -20.29 -5.83
C VAL A 24 0.87 -20.83 -5.01
N ARG A 25 1.01 -20.37 -3.76
CA ARG A 25 2.10 -20.75 -2.85
C ARG A 25 2.14 -22.25 -2.56
N PHE A 26 0.97 -22.87 -2.38
CA PHE A 26 0.84 -24.31 -2.11
C PHE A 26 0.71 -25.19 -3.36
N GLY A 27 0.71 -24.59 -4.57
CA GLY A 27 0.61 -25.33 -5.83
C GLY A 27 -0.78 -25.96 -6.06
N TRP A 28 -1.82 -25.39 -5.46
CA TRP A 28 -3.21 -25.85 -5.66
C TRP A 28 -3.80 -25.38 -6.99
N VAL A 29 -3.20 -24.37 -7.60
CA VAL A 29 -3.49 -23.97 -8.98
C VAL A 29 -2.38 -24.46 -9.92
N SER A 30 -2.80 -25.02 -11.05
CA SER A 30 -1.90 -25.53 -12.09
C SER A 30 -2.29 -25.00 -13.46
N SER A 31 -1.31 -24.94 -14.35
CA SER A 31 -1.50 -24.58 -15.76
C SER A 31 -0.71 -25.54 -16.64
N LYS A 32 -1.22 -25.82 -17.83
CA LYS A 32 -0.52 -26.65 -18.82
C LYS A 32 0.74 -25.95 -19.38
N ASN A 33 0.78 -24.62 -19.30
CA ASN A 33 1.78 -23.79 -19.98
C ASN A 33 2.54 -22.85 -19.02
N LEU A 34 2.04 -22.67 -17.79
CA LEU A 34 2.62 -21.74 -16.82
C LEU A 34 3.04 -22.49 -15.55
N ALA A 35 4.20 -22.10 -15.01
CA ALA A 35 4.61 -22.42 -13.66
C ALA A 35 4.58 -21.14 -12.83
N PHE A 36 4.16 -21.22 -11.58
CA PHE A 36 4.08 -20.06 -10.69
C PHE A 36 5.06 -20.20 -9.52
N THR A 37 5.71 -19.11 -9.17
CA THR A 37 6.46 -18.96 -7.92
C THR A 37 5.87 -17.80 -7.12
N SER A 38 6.11 -17.78 -5.82
CA SER A 38 5.61 -16.73 -4.91
C SER A 38 6.78 -16.06 -4.20
N LYS A 39 6.75 -14.72 -4.15
CA LYS A 39 7.72 -13.88 -3.46
C LYS A 39 6.98 -12.84 -2.61
N ALA A 40 7.16 -12.91 -1.29
CA ALA A 40 6.60 -11.93 -0.38
C ALA A 40 7.60 -10.79 -0.09
N LEU A 41 7.18 -9.53 -0.25
CA LEU A 41 7.96 -8.31 0.02
C LEU A 41 7.03 -7.20 0.50
N ASP A 42 7.51 -6.22 1.26
CA ASP A 42 6.66 -5.07 1.62
C ASP A 42 6.21 -4.28 0.39
N ILE A 43 5.05 -3.62 0.48
CA ILE A 43 4.41 -2.96 -0.66
C ILE A 43 5.26 -1.86 -1.30
N GLU A 44 6.08 -1.14 -0.52
CA GLU A 44 6.95 -0.11 -1.12
C GLU A 44 8.14 -0.74 -1.84
N THR A 45 8.75 -1.79 -1.29
CA THR A 45 9.75 -2.58 -2.02
C THR A 45 9.15 -3.13 -3.32
N LEU A 46 7.93 -3.66 -3.30
CA LEU A 46 7.25 -4.11 -4.52
C LEU A 46 7.05 -2.97 -5.51
N ASN A 47 6.67 -1.78 -5.04
CA ASN A 47 6.57 -0.60 -5.91
C ASN A 47 7.93 -0.24 -6.55
N GLU A 48 9.02 -0.29 -5.78
CA GLU A 48 10.37 -0.03 -6.29
C GLU A 48 10.85 -1.09 -7.28
N GLU A 49 10.51 -2.36 -7.07
CA GLU A 49 10.84 -3.46 -7.98
C GLU A 49 9.98 -3.43 -9.25
N ALA A 50 8.73 -2.98 -9.17
CA ALA A 50 7.86 -2.78 -10.34
C ALA A 50 8.41 -1.69 -11.27
N LEU A 51 8.99 -0.61 -10.73
CA LEU A 51 9.69 0.42 -11.52
C LEU A 51 10.91 -0.12 -12.29
N LYS A 52 11.48 -1.25 -11.85
CA LYS A 52 12.62 -1.91 -12.49
C LYS A 52 12.20 -3.05 -13.44
N GLY A 53 10.90 -3.39 -13.47
CA GLY A 53 10.42 -4.53 -14.25
C GLY A 53 10.87 -5.90 -13.71
N THR A 54 11.15 -6.02 -12.40
CA THR A 54 11.82 -7.20 -11.82
C THR A 54 10.98 -8.48 -11.90
N TYR A 55 9.67 -8.39 -11.69
CA TYR A 55 8.76 -9.56 -11.62
C TYR A 55 7.74 -9.54 -12.75
N GLU A 56 7.35 -10.72 -13.26
CA GLU A 56 6.31 -10.83 -14.28
C GLU A 56 4.94 -10.39 -13.75
N ALA A 57 4.61 -10.76 -12.51
CA ALA A 57 3.39 -10.33 -11.83
C ALA A 57 3.76 -9.74 -10.47
N THR A 58 3.39 -8.49 -10.21
CA THR A 58 3.70 -7.82 -8.94
C THR A 58 2.51 -7.03 -8.40
N ALA A 59 2.25 -7.18 -7.10
CA ALA A 59 1.34 -6.29 -6.41
C ALA A 59 1.95 -4.88 -6.41
N ILE A 60 1.10 -3.89 -6.59
CA ILE A 60 1.47 -2.47 -6.63
C ILE A 60 0.45 -1.66 -5.86
N SER A 61 0.88 -0.49 -5.41
CA SER A 61 -0.04 0.59 -5.10
C SER A 61 -0.61 1.18 -6.39
N PHE A 62 -1.91 1.46 -6.45
CA PHE A 62 -2.53 2.07 -7.64
C PHE A 62 -1.89 3.41 -8.04
N ALA A 63 -1.39 4.19 -7.07
CA ALA A 63 -0.64 5.42 -7.35
C ALA A 63 0.66 5.21 -8.14
N LEU A 64 1.20 3.99 -8.15
CA LEU A 64 2.37 3.66 -8.96
C LEU A 64 2.00 3.41 -10.42
N TYR A 65 0.81 2.89 -10.71
CA TYR A 65 0.45 2.38 -12.04
C TYR A 65 0.73 3.35 -13.19
N PRO A 66 0.44 4.67 -13.09
CA PRO A 66 0.73 5.61 -14.17
C PRO A 66 2.22 5.70 -14.56
N LYS A 67 3.15 5.22 -13.70
CA LYS A 67 4.59 5.21 -13.98
C LYS A 67 5.07 3.95 -14.68
N ILE A 68 4.26 2.89 -14.71
CA ILE A 68 4.63 1.58 -15.25
C ILE A 68 3.67 1.09 -16.33
N CYS A 69 2.64 1.87 -16.67
CA CYS A 69 1.55 1.45 -17.56
C CYS A 69 1.98 1.17 -19.02
N ASP A 70 3.17 1.62 -19.42
CA ASP A 70 3.71 1.32 -20.75
C ASP A 70 4.27 -0.11 -20.85
N GLU A 71 4.68 -0.69 -19.72
CA GLU A 71 5.26 -2.05 -19.65
C GLU A 71 4.33 -3.05 -18.97
N PHE A 72 3.39 -2.58 -18.13
CA PHE A 72 2.53 -3.43 -17.33
C PHE A 72 1.05 -3.19 -17.64
N ALA A 73 0.29 -4.29 -17.70
CA ALA A 73 -1.16 -4.29 -17.68
C ALA A 73 -1.70 -4.54 -16.26
N LEU A 74 -2.69 -3.77 -15.82
CA LEU A 74 -3.44 -4.07 -14.60
C LEU A 74 -4.33 -5.30 -14.78
N LEU A 75 -4.30 -6.21 -13.81
CA LEU A 75 -5.24 -7.31 -13.74
C LEU A 75 -6.60 -6.84 -13.23
N ARG A 76 -7.65 -7.53 -13.66
CA ARG A 76 -9.03 -7.29 -13.21
C ARG A 76 -9.35 -7.97 -11.87
N CYS A 77 -8.48 -8.88 -11.44
CA CYS A 77 -8.54 -9.57 -10.16
C CYS A 77 -7.36 -9.16 -9.30
N ALA A 78 -7.35 -9.60 -8.05
CA ALA A 78 -6.32 -9.29 -7.09
C ALA A 78 -6.11 -7.79 -6.87
N VAL A 79 -7.22 -7.12 -6.54
CA VAL A 79 -7.27 -5.69 -6.26
C VAL A 79 -7.85 -5.45 -4.87
N SER A 80 -7.34 -4.41 -4.22
CA SER A 80 -7.75 -3.95 -2.90
C SER A 80 -8.31 -2.53 -3.02
N PHE A 81 -9.55 -2.38 -2.59
CA PHE A 81 -10.28 -1.13 -2.58
C PHE A 81 -10.86 -0.87 -1.19
N GLY A 82 -10.73 0.37 -0.70
CA GLY A 82 -11.44 0.83 0.49
C GLY A 82 -12.87 1.21 0.14
N ASN A 83 -13.82 0.98 1.06
CA ASN A 83 -15.19 1.45 0.95
C ASN A 83 -15.72 1.86 2.33
N GLY A 84 -15.66 3.15 2.67
CA GLY A 84 -16.00 3.66 4.00
C GLY A 84 -14.92 3.46 5.06
N TYR A 85 -13.71 3.05 4.65
CA TYR A 85 -12.55 2.88 5.54
C TYR A 85 -11.26 3.02 4.75
N GLY A 86 -10.15 3.28 5.45
CA GLY A 86 -8.83 3.27 4.84
C GLY A 86 -7.70 3.55 5.82
N PRO A 87 -6.50 3.85 5.28
CA PRO A 87 -5.35 4.30 6.07
C PRO A 87 -5.70 5.51 6.95
N LYS A 88 -5.08 5.58 8.13
CA LYS A 88 -5.41 6.59 9.16
C LYS A 88 -4.21 7.46 9.47
N LEU A 89 -4.36 8.78 9.31
CA LEU A 89 -3.40 9.74 9.84
C LEU A 89 -3.61 9.86 11.35
N ILE A 90 -2.61 9.46 12.13
CA ILE A 90 -2.62 9.50 13.59
C ILE A 90 -1.69 10.57 14.13
N LYS A 91 -1.98 11.04 15.34
CA LYS A 91 -1.13 11.91 16.16
C LYS A 91 -1.36 11.65 17.65
N LEU A 92 -0.50 12.19 18.51
CA LEU A 92 -0.75 12.19 19.95
C LEU A 92 -2.05 12.97 20.30
N LYS A 93 -2.81 12.44 21.26
CA LYS A 93 -3.99 13.12 21.81
C LYS A 93 -3.60 14.50 22.32
N GLY A 94 -4.41 15.51 22.01
CA GLY A 94 -4.16 16.92 22.38
C GLY A 94 -3.08 17.63 21.56
N LYS A 95 -2.28 16.93 20.74
CA LYS A 95 -1.30 17.58 19.84
C LYS A 95 -2.01 18.32 18.71
N GLN A 96 -1.62 19.56 18.46
CA GLN A 96 -2.05 20.32 17.29
C GLN A 96 -0.96 20.25 16.21
N LEU A 97 -1.33 19.88 14.99
CA LEU A 97 -0.39 19.79 13.88
C LEU A 97 -0.22 21.17 13.23
N LYS A 98 1.04 21.60 13.09
CA LYS A 98 1.39 22.79 12.30
C LYS A 98 1.31 22.45 10.81
N ARG A 99 1.09 23.43 9.93
CA ARG A 99 1.03 23.23 8.46
C ARG A 99 2.20 22.40 7.87
N ASN A 100 3.40 22.52 8.43
CA ASN A 100 4.62 21.84 8.01
C ASN A 100 5.11 20.73 8.98
N PHE A 101 4.18 20.09 9.67
CA PHE A 101 4.47 19.00 10.61
C PHE A 101 5.31 17.88 9.95
N LYS A 102 6.11 17.19 10.76
CA LYS A 102 6.89 16.03 10.30
C LYS A 102 6.02 14.78 10.38
N VAL A 103 5.98 13.98 9.31
CA VAL A 103 5.07 12.83 9.20
C VAL A 103 5.80 11.58 8.72
N ALA A 104 5.51 10.44 9.33
CA ALA A 104 5.97 9.14 8.85
C ALA A 104 4.94 8.51 7.89
N LEU A 105 5.40 8.12 6.70
CA LEU A 105 4.62 7.36 5.71
C LEU A 105 5.31 6.03 5.40
N SER A 106 4.56 5.03 4.98
CA SER A 106 5.09 3.68 4.73
C SER A 106 5.89 3.54 3.43
N GLY A 107 5.74 4.48 2.49
CA GLY A 107 6.42 4.41 1.21
C GLY A 107 6.11 5.62 0.33
N LYS A 108 7.00 5.93 -0.61
CA LYS A 108 6.89 7.08 -1.50
C LYS A 108 5.87 6.87 -2.60
N ASN A 109 5.73 5.64 -3.07
CA ASN A 109 4.89 5.29 -4.21
C ASN A 109 3.53 4.72 -3.81
N THR A 110 3.24 4.67 -2.52
CA THR A 110 1.95 4.17 -2.03
C THR A 110 0.79 5.12 -2.39
N THR A 111 -0.41 4.55 -2.53
CA THR A 111 -1.63 5.33 -2.80
C THR A 111 -1.96 6.26 -1.64
N ASN A 112 -1.74 5.80 -0.41
CA ASN A 112 -1.91 6.67 0.77
C ASN A 112 -0.94 7.86 0.76
N ALA A 113 0.31 7.68 0.31
CA ALA A 113 1.27 8.77 0.26
C ALA A 113 0.92 9.77 -0.85
N LEU A 114 0.40 9.32 -1.99
CA LEU A 114 -0.12 10.21 -3.02
C LEU A 114 -1.25 11.09 -2.46
N LEU A 115 -2.29 10.47 -1.89
CA LEU A 115 -3.45 11.20 -1.35
C LEU A 115 -3.05 12.13 -0.21
N PHE A 116 -2.18 11.66 0.69
CA PHE A 116 -1.65 12.48 1.77
C PHE A 116 -0.91 13.72 1.24
N ARG A 117 -0.04 13.58 0.23
CA ARG A 117 0.69 14.71 -0.36
C ARG A 117 -0.23 15.73 -1.04
N ILE A 118 -1.34 15.28 -1.63
CA ILE A 118 -2.34 16.17 -2.21
C ILE A 118 -3.00 17.00 -1.10
N ALA A 119 -3.38 16.37 0.01
CA ALA A 119 -4.05 17.05 1.12
C ALA A 119 -3.12 17.91 1.99
N TYR A 120 -1.84 17.53 2.11
CA TYR A 120 -0.88 18.14 3.04
C TYR A 120 0.45 18.50 2.36
N PRO A 121 0.45 19.43 1.39
CA PRO A 121 1.60 19.67 0.49
C PRO A 121 2.86 20.24 1.18
N GLU A 122 2.74 20.84 2.36
CA GLU A 122 3.86 21.49 3.07
C GLU A 122 4.50 20.64 4.17
N THR A 123 4.04 19.41 4.32
CA THR A 123 4.54 18.52 5.37
C THR A 123 5.93 17.99 5.06
N ARG A 124 6.68 17.68 6.12
CA ARG A 124 8.02 17.10 6.02
C ARG A 124 7.91 15.59 6.17
N ILE A 125 7.91 14.90 5.04
CA ILE A 125 7.72 13.45 4.98
C ILE A 125 9.03 12.73 5.29
N VAL A 126 8.95 11.72 6.15
CA VAL A 126 9.96 10.66 6.29
C VAL A 126 9.31 9.32 5.97
N TYR A 127 10.03 8.46 5.24
CA TYR A 127 9.55 7.12 4.93
C TYR A 127 10.09 6.13 5.96
N LYS A 128 9.23 5.24 6.45
CA LYS A 128 9.55 4.22 7.45
C LYS A 128 8.84 2.91 7.12
N ASN A 129 9.35 1.80 7.65
CA ASN A 129 8.57 0.58 7.69
C ASN A 129 7.26 0.84 8.45
N PHE A 130 6.13 0.33 7.95
CA PHE A 130 4.82 0.63 8.52
C PHE A 130 4.70 0.20 10.01
N LEU A 131 5.40 -0.86 10.41
CA LEU A 131 5.46 -1.34 11.80
C LEU A 131 6.15 -0.36 12.76
N GLU A 132 6.95 0.57 12.23
CA GLU A 132 7.66 1.57 13.04
C GLU A 132 6.88 2.88 13.20
N ILE A 133 5.85 3.12 12.37
CA ILE A 133 5.18 4.41 12.28
C ILE A 133 4.53 4.79 13.61
N GLU A 134 3.84 3.85 14.26
CA GLU A 134 3.18 4.11 15.55
C GLU A 134 4.19 4.56 16.62
N ASN A 135 5.28 3.81 16.78
CA ASN A 135 6.33 4.11 17.74
C ASN A 135 7.05 5.43 17.43
N ALA A 136 7.22 5.78 16.15
CA ALA A 136 7.80 7.05 15.75
C ALA A 136 6.92 8.24 16.18
N VAL A 137 5.59 8.09 16.20
CA VAL A 137 4.67 9.12 16.72
C VAL A 137 4.72 9.17 18.25
N LEU A 138 4.67 8.01 18.92
CA LEU A 138 4.68 7.91 20.38
C LEU A 138 5.96 8.48 21.00
N SER A 139 7.11 8.23 20.38
CA SER A 139 8.42 8.74 20.82
C SER A 139 8.65 10.22 20.49
N GLY A 140 7.79 10.83 19.67
CA GLY A 140 7.97 12.20 19.19
C GLY A 140 9.03 12.36 18.10
N GLU A 141 9.52 11.27 17.51
CA GLU A 141 10.42 11.31 16.34
C GLU A 141 9.76 12.03 15.15
N VAL A 142 8.45 11.83 15.01
CA VAL A 142 7.57 12.53 14.06
C VAL A 142 6.36 13.12 14.79
N ASP A 143 5.71 14.10 14.15
CA ASP A 143 4.52 14.74 14.71
C ASP A 143 3.24 13.94 14.48
N ALA A 144 3.22 13.16 13.40
CA ALA A 144 2.10 12.32 12.98
C ALA A 144 2.60 11.14 12.12
N GLY A 145 1.73 10.18 11.85
CA GLY A 145 2.05 9.01 11.02
C GLY A 145 0.82 8.48 10.30
N VAL A 146 0.98 7.87 9.13
CA VAL A 146 -0.14 7.22 8.42
C VAL A 146 -0.05 5.71 8.63
N LEU A 147 -1.01 5.17 9.39
CA LEU A 147 -1.15 3.73 9.61
C LEU A 147 -1.83 3.06 8.42
N ILE A 148 -1.40 1.83 8.12
CA ILE A 148 -1.91 0.97 7.06
C ILE A 148 -2.04 -0.47 7.56
N HIS A 149 -2.57 -1.36 6.72
CA HIS A 149 -2.75 -2.79 7.01
C HIS A 149 -3.47 -3.02 8.36
N GLU A 150 -3.03 -3.99 9.15
CA GLU A 150 -3.60 -4.30 10.45
C GLU A 150 -3.41 -3.18 11.48
N SER A 151 -2.44 -2.29 11.30
CA SER A 151 -2.18 -1.19 12.25
C SER A 151 -3.33 -0.19 12.34
N ILE A 152 -4.25 -0.16 11.37
CA ILE A 152 -5.44 0.72 11.45
C ILE A 152 -6.50 0.24 12.45
N LEU A 153 -6.43 -1.04 12.85
CA LEU A 153 -7.43 -1.71 13.68
C LEU A 153 -7.16 -1.50 15.17
N ASN A 154 -5.89 -1.49 15.56
CA ASN A 154 -5.48 -1.34 16.94
C ASN A 154 -4.17 -0.54 17.02
N PHE A 155 -4.21 0.59 17.68
CA PHE A 155 -3.06 1.45 17.97
C PHE A 155 -3.25 2.07 19.35
N SER A 156 -2.15 2.56 19.94
CA SER A 156 -2.09 3.05 21.31
C SER A 156 -3.19 4.05 21.67
N ASP A 157 -3.78 3.89 22.86
CA ASP A 157 -4.74 4.82 23.44
C ASP A 157 -4.19 6.23 23.69
N GLN A 158 -2.89 6.45 23.54
CA GLN A 158 -2.28 7.80 23.58
C GLN A 158 -2.46 8.56 22.27
N LEU A 159 -2.85 7.88 21.19
CA LEU A 159 -3.00 8.42 19.86
C LEU A 159 -4.47 8.67 19.52
N CYS A 160 -4.71 9.55 18.56
CA CYS A 160 -6.02 9.77 17.96
C CYS A 160 -5.88 9.87 16.45
N VAL A 161 -6.96 9.53 15.74
CA VAL A 161 -7.09 9.79 14.31
C VAL A 161 -7.27 11.30 14.12
N GLU A 162 -6.37 11.90 13.35
CA GLU A 162 -6.51 13.27 12.85
C GLU A 162 -7.42 13.29 11.62
N ARG A 163 -7.21 12.34 10.71
CA ARG A 163 -7.97 12.25 9.45
C ARG A 163 -7.84 10.86 8.84
N GLU A 164 -8.87 10.39 8.15
CA GLU A 164 -8.76 9.19 7.34
C GLU A 164 -8.38 9.53 5.89
N ILE A 165 -7.54 8.69 5.28
CA ILE A 165 -7.21 8.82 3.85
C ILE A 165 -8.47 8.58 2.99
N TRP A 166 -9.43 7.80 3.49
CA TRP A 166 -10.76 7.66 2.91
C TRP A 166 -11.48 9.01 2.75
N ASP A 167 -11.43 9.87 3.76
CA ASP A 167 -12.10 11.18 3.72
C ASP A 167 -11.47 12.07 2.64
N ILE A 168 -10.13 12.07 2.56
CA ILE A 168 -9.38 12.80 1.53
C ILE A 168 -9.81 12.32 0.13
N TRP A 169 -9.92 11.01 -0.07
CA TRP A 169 -10.39 10.46 -1.35
C TRP A 169 -11.83 10.84 -1.66
N SER A 170 -12.71 10.76 -0.67
CA SER A 170 -14.13 11.08 -0.81
C SER A 170 -14.33 12.54 -1.23
N GLU A 171 -13.56 13.47 -0.63
CA GLU A 171 -13.56 14.88 -1.01
C GLU A 171 -13.02 15.13 -2.42
N LEU A 172 -11.97 14.41 -2.83
CA LEU A 172 -11.34 14.60 -4.13
C LEU A 172 -12.16 14.03 -5.28
N ASN A 173 -12.79 12.87 -5.08
CA ASN A 173 -13.48 12.18 -6.17
C ASN A 173 -14.88 12.76 -6.44
N GLY A 174 -15.55 13.32 -5.42
CA GLY A 174 -16.85 13.99 -5.56
C GLY A 174 -18.04 13.06 -5.88
N GLU A 175 -17.77 11.78 -6.13
CA GLU A 175 -18.72 10.69 -6.34
C GLU A 175 -18.59 9.64 -5.22
N ASN A 176 -19.47 8.64 -5.21
CA ASN A 176 -19.40 7.54 -4.26
C ASN A 176 -18.55 6.38 -4.81
N LEU A 177 -17.32 6.69 -5.27
CA LEU A 177 -16.39 5.70 -5.81
C LEU A 177 -15.51 5.10 -4.71
N PRO A 178 -15.23 3.78 -4.76
CA PRO A 178 -14.34 3.14 -3.81
C PRO A 178 -12.89 3.64 -3.96
N LEU A 179 -12.12 3.65 -2.87
CA LEU A 179 -10.74 4.12 -2.82
C LEU A 179 -9.80 3.04 -3.41
N PRO A 180 -9.15 3.26 -4.56
CA PRO A 180 -8.17 2.31 -5.08
C PRO A 180 -6.92 2.29 -4.19
N LEU A 181 -6.62 1.16 -3.52
CA LEU A 181 -5.45 1.04 -2.65
C LEU A 181 -4.29 0.33 -3.36
N GLY A 182 -4.52 -0.93 -3.75
CA GLY A 182 -3.52 -1.74 -4.44
C GLY A 182 -4.11 -2.68 -5.46
N GLY A 183 -3.29 -3.18 -6.37
CA GLY A 183 -3.69 -4.10 -7.42
C GLY A 183 -2.52 -4.96 -7.90
N MET A 184 -2.83 -5.94 -8.74
CA MET A 184 -1.82 -6.79 -9.38
C MET A 184 -1.53 -6.29 -10.80
N ALA A 185 -0.26 -6.08 -11.12
CA ALA A 185 0.22 -5.69 -12.43
C ALA A 185 0.98 -6.85 -13.08
N LEU A 186 0.73 -7.08 -14.37
CA LEU A 186 1.35 -8.12 -15.18
C LEU A 186 2.14 -7.50 -16.33
N ARG A 187 3.39 -7.93 -16.52
CA ARG A 187 4.27 -7.50 -17.62
C ARG A 187 4.15 -8.39 -18.86
#